data_AF-A0A382TTV1-F1
#
_entry.id   AF-A0A382TTV1-F1
#
_cell.length_a   1.000
_cell.length_b   1.000
_cell.length_c   1.000
_cell.angle_alpha   90.00
_cell.angle_beta   90.00
_cell.angle_gamma   90.00
#
_symmetry.space_group_name_H-M   'P 1'
#
loop_
_entity.id
_entity.type
_entity.pdbx_description
1 polymer ?
#
loop_
_entity_poly.entity_id
_entity_poly.type
_entity_poly.pdbx_seq_one_letter_code
_entity_poly.pdbx_strand_id
1 'polypeptide(L)'
;VTKGNKLSEKVRLKITDVKLIPFKEYRTIGEMEPAWDPGRSRPHDFGAESFVEIHTDQGLIGIGPSVDARLMPAIKEYLLGEDPFDIERHAHVLRYYAWGAAYHGTAGVDIALWDLIGKATDQPLYKIWGGGSDKVIPYASL
;
A
#
# COMPACT_ATOMS: atom_id res chain seq x y z
N VAL A 1 9.65 -33.50 -35.88
CA VAL A 1 9.95 -32.11 -35.42
C VAL A 1 8.70 -31.57 -34.77
N THR A 2 8.58 -31.71 -33.46
CA THR A 2 7.47 -31.16 -32.68
C THR A 2 8.12 -30.53 -31.47
N LYS A 3 8.56 -29.27 -31.63
CA LYS A 3 9.04 -28.45 -30.51
C LYS A 3 7.84 -28.23 -29.60
N GLY A 4 7.84 -28.92 -28.46
CA GLY A 4 6.92 -28.65 -27.36
C GLY A 4 7.07 -27.18 -26.98
N ASN A 5 6.02 -26.41 -27.20
CA ASN A 5 5.91 -25.06 -26.70
C ASN A 5 5.77 -25.17 -25.17
N LYS A 6 6.91 -25.19 -24.45
CA LYS A 6 6.96 -24.78 -23.05
C LYS A 6 6.61 -23.30 -23.04
N LEU A 7 5.31 -22.99 -23.09
CA LEU A 7 4.79 -21.76 -22.53
C LEU A 7 5.42 -21.68 -21.14
N SER A 8 6.34 -20.74 -20.96
CA SER A 8 7.00 -20.49 -19.69
C SER A 8 5.94 -20.55 -18.60
N GLU A 9 6.10 -21.42 -17.61
CA GLU A 9 5.49 -21.18 -16.31
C GLU A 9 5.95 -19.78 -15.93
N LYS A 10 5.10 -18.77 -16.17
CA LYS A 10 5.39 -17.41 -15.75
C LYS A 10 5.52 -17.51 -14.24
N VAL A 11 6.75 -17.35 -13.75
CA VAL A 11 7.04 -17.40 -12.32
C VAL A 11 6.18 -16.34 -11.67
N ARG A 12 5.13 -16.77 -10.98
CA ARG A 12 4.26 -15.88 -10.21
C ARG A 12 5.12 -15.25 -9.11
N LEU A 13 4.94 -13.95 -8.92
CA LEU A 13 5.53 -13.23 -7.79
C LEU A 13 5.00 -13.82 -6.49
N LYS A 14 5.86 -13.88 -5.49
CA LYS A 14 5.47 -14.28 -4.14
C LYS A 14 5.92 -13.23 -3.16
N ILE A 15 5.02 -12.84 -2.27
CA ILE A 15 5.34 -11.95 -1.17
C ILE A 15 6.20 -12.71 -0.16
N THR A 16 7.33 -12.10 0.25
CA THR A 16 8.31 -12.70 1.16
C THR A 16 8.38 -12.02 2.52
N ASP A 17 7.94 -10.76 2.62
CA ASP A 17 7.80 -10.04 3.89
C ASP A 17 6.89 -8.82 3.73
N VAL A 18 6.36 -8.33 4.85
CA VAL A 18 5.62 -7.07 4.95
C VAL A 18 6.15 -6.29 6.15
N LYS A 19 6.58 -5.04 6.00
CA LYS A 19 7.21 -4.26 7.07
C LYS A 19 6.51 -2.93 7.28
N LEU A 20 6.50 -2.45 8.53
CA LEU A 20 6.28 -1.04 8.84
C LEU A 20 7.65 -0.39 9.04
N ILE A 21 7.95 0.58 8.20
CA ILE A 21 9.21 1.32 8.24
C ILE A 21 8.93 2.70 8.83
N PRO A 22 9.57 3.10 9.95
CA PRO A 22 9.40 4.43 10.50
C PRO A 22 10.01 5.48 9.57
N PHE A 23 9.40 6.64 9.48
CA PHE A 23 10.02 7.78 8.80
C PHE A 23 11.23 8.28 9.61
N LYS A 24 12.28 8.73 8.90
CA LYS A 24 13.48 9.29 9.55
C LYS A 24 13.22 10.64 10.20
N GLU A 25 12.31 11.41 9.63
CA GLU A 25 11.90 12.72 10.15
C GLU A 25 10.40 12.70 10.43
N TYR A 26 10.06 12.63 11.71
CA TYR A 26 8.72 12.81 12.23
C TYR A 26 8.81 13.80 13.40
N ARG A 27 8.13 14.93 13.31
CA ARG A 27 8.13 15.95 14.38
C ARG A 27 6.82 16.72 14.39
N THR A 28 6.34 17.03 15.58
CA THR A 28 5.26 18.00 15.76
C THR A 28 5.81 19.41 15.48
N ILE A 29 5.25 20.08 14.49
CA ILE A 29 5.65 21.42 14.03
C ILE A 29 4.77 22.53 14.60
N GLY A 30 3.69 22.19 15.28
CA GLY A 30 2.87 23.14 16.00
C GLY A 30 1.53 22.53 16.39
N GLU A 31 0.58 23.42 16.65
CA GLU A 31 -0.82 23.08 16.90
C GLU A 31 -1.69 23.80 15.87
N MET A 32 -2.72 23.12 15.38
CA MET A 32 -3.67 23.65 14.43
C MET A 32 -5.09 23.42 14.96
N GLU A 33 -5.91 24.45 14.94
CA GLU A 33 -7.35 24.34 15.11
C GLU A 33 -7.99 24.16 13.72
N PRO A 34 -8.47 22.95 13.38
CA PRO A 34 -9.07 22.71 12.07
C PRO A 34 -10.43 23.41 11.96
N ALA A 35 -10.69 24.03 10.82
CA ALA A 35 -11.96 24.74 10.55
C ALA A 35 -13.21 23.85 10.66
N TRP A 36 -13.06 22.53 10.53
CA TRP A 36 -14.14 21.55 10.60
C TRP A 36 -14.40 20.99 12.02
N ASP A 37 -13.58 21.33 13.02
CA ASP A 37 -13.76 20.93 14.43
C ASP A 37 -13.37 22.08 15.38
N PRO A 38 -14.14 23.20 15.37
CA PRO A 38 -13.81 24.40 16.12
C PRO A 38 -13.71 24.15 17.64
N GLY A 39 -12.76 24.82 18.28
CA GLY A 39 -12.48 24.71 19.71
C GLY A 39 -11.61 23.51 20.10
N ARG A 40 -11.16 22.68 19.15
CA ARG A 40 -10.21 21.60 19.40
C ARG A 40 -8.87 21.86 18.73
N SER A 41 -7.85 22.14 19.52
CA SER A 41 -6.47 22.14 19.06
C SER A 41 -6.01 20.70 18.78
N ARG A 42 -5.38 20.49 17.63
CA ARG A 42 -4.74 19.22 17.26
C ARG A 42 -3.26 19.46 16.96
N PRO A 43 -2.36 18.51 17.31
CA PRO A 43 -0.97 18.60 16.88
C PRO A 43 -0.92 18.63 15.34
N HIS A 44 -0.12 19.53 14.83
CA HIS A 44 0.24 19.60 13.43
C HIS A 44 1.61 18.95 13.26
N ASP A 45 1.63 17.77 12.65
CA ASP A 45 2.83 16.97 12.50
C ASP A 45 3.42 17.11 11.09
N PHE A 46 4.75 17.15 11.01
CA PHE A 46 5.49 17.04 9.78
C PHE A 46 5.91 15.59 9.57
N GLY A 47 5.48 15.03 8.44
CA GLY A 47 5.70 13.63 8.09
C GLY A 47 4.58 12.71 8.60
N ALA A 48 4.76 11.42 8.36
CA ALA A 48 3.95 10.37 8.97
C ALA A 48 4.83 9.54 9.90
N GLU A 49 4.24 8.76 10.80
CA GLU A 49 5.01 7.93 11.75
C GLU A 49 5.76 6.79 11.02
N SER A 50 5.10 6.13 10.07
CA SER A 50 5.65 5.01 9.31
C SER A 50 5.00 4.84 7.94
N PHE A 51 5.53 3.93 7.13
CA PHE A 51 4.94 3.48 5.87
C PHE A 51 5.09 1.97 5.72
N VAL A 52 4.28 1.36 4.86
CA VAL A 52 4.32 -0.08 4.57
C VAL A 52 5.29 -0.37 3.43
N GLU A 53 6.08 -1.43 3.60
CA GLU A 53 6.81 -2.09 2.51
C GLU A 53 6.34 -3.55 2.36
N ILE A 54 6.06 -3.99 1.13
CA ILE A 54 5.80 -5.40 0.80
C ILE A 54 6.93 -5.89 -0.11
N HIS A 55 7.67 -6.90 0.34
CA HIS A 55 8.83 -7.45 -0.36
C HIS A 55 8.42 -8.70 -1.13
N THR A 56 9.05 -8.95 -2.29
CA THR A 56 8.81 -10.15 -3.11
C THR A 56 10.05 -11.00 -3.31
N ASP A 57 9.85 -12.24 -3.77
CA ASP A 57 10.90 -13.19 -4.12
C ASP A 57 11.73 -12.79 -5.35
N GLN A 58 11.28 -11.80 -6.12
CA GLN A 58 11.99 -11.24 -7.26
C GLN A 58 12.65 -9.89 -6.96
N GLY A 59 12.71 -9.50 -5.68
CA GLY A 59 13.37 -8.27 -5.25
C GLY A 59 12.58 -6.98 -5.51
N LEU A 60 11.29 -7.09 -5.85
CA LEU A 60 10.40 -5.93 -5.93
C LEU A 60 9.92 -5.56 -4.53
N ILE A 61 9.74 -4.25 -4.30
CA ILE A 61 9.22 -3.71 -3.05
C ILE A 61 8.06 -2.78 -3.39
N GLY A 62 6.86 -3.08 -2.89
CA GLY A 62 5.70 -2.20 -2.93
C GLY A 62 5.67 -1.28 -1.73
N ILE A 63 5.26 -0.03 -1.95
CA ILE A 63 5.24 1.00 -0.93
C ILE A 63 3.83 1.55 -0.78
N GLY A 64 3.37 1.71 0.45
CA GLY A 64 2.10 2.34 0.76
C GLY A 64 2.14 3.11 2.08
N PRO A 65 1.14 3.96 2.36
CA PRO A 65 1.04 4.67 3.63
C PRO A 65 0.93 3.71 4.82
N SER A 66 1.10 4.21 6.04
CA SER A 66 1.03 3.39 7.25
C SER A 66 -0.29 2.65 7.40
N VAL A 67 -0.26 1.58 8.21
CA VAL A 67 -1.43 0.86 8.71
C VAL A 67 -1.34 0.73 10.23
N ASP A 68 -2.44 0.36 10.89
CA ASP A 68 -2.40 0.05 12.31
C ASP A 68 -1.38 -1.05 12.61
N ALA A 69 -0.39 -0.77 13.45
CA ALA A 69 0.62 -1.74 13.83
C ALA A 69 0.01 -3.01 14.47
N ARG A 70 -1.19 -2.91 15.07
CA ARG A 70 -1.90 -4.06 15.66
C ARG A 70 -2.38 -5.06 14.61
N LEU A 71 -2.57 -4.63 13.36
CA LEU A 71 -3.01 -5.50 12.25
C LEU A 71 -1.83 -6.25 11.59
N MET A 72 -0.60 -5.77 11.78
CA MET A 72 0.59 -6.29 11.09
C MET A 72 0.83 -7.80 11.26
N PRO A 73 0.63 -8.42 12.46
CA PRO A 73 0.80 -9.85 12.59
C PRO A 73 -0.13 -10.64 11.66
N ALA A 74 -1.42 -10.30 11.63
CA ALA A 74 -2.41 -10.97 10.78
C ALA A 74 -2.17 -10.71 9.29
N ILE A 75 -1.80 -9.48 8.93
CA ILE A 75 -1.47 -9.11 7.55
C ILE A 75 -0.26 -9.89 7.05
N LYS A 76 0.81 -9.96 7.85
CA LYS A 76 2.02 -10.73 7.50
C LYS A 76 1.68 -12.21 7.34
N GLU A 77 1.00 -12.81 8.31
CA GLU A 77 0.62 -14.22 8.27
C GLU A 77 -0.17 -14.57 7.01
N TYR A 78 -1.11 -13.70 6.63
CA TYR A 78 -1.93 -13.89 5.43
C TYR A 78 -1.14 -13.70 4.14
N LEU A 79 -0.37 -12.62 3.99
CA LEU A 79 0.25 -12.26 2.72
C LEU A 79 1.49 -13.07 2.38
N LEU A 80 2.16 -13.71 3.35
CA LEU A 80 3.37 -14.48 3.08
C LEU A 80 3.11 -15.63 2.09
N GLY A 81 3.89 -15.65 1.01
CA GLY A 81 3.78 -16.64 -0.08
C GLY A 81 2.68 -16.35 -1.09
N GLU A 82 1.86 -15.33 -0.87
CA GLU A 82 0.76 -14.98 -1.76
C GLU A 82 1.22 -14.22 -3.01
N ASP A 83 0.41 -14.33 -4.07
CA ASP A 83 0.62 -13.61 -5.33
C ASP A 83 -0.02 -12.21 -5.25
N PRO A 84 0.75 -11.12 -5.37
CA PRO A 84 0.22 -9.76 -5.22
C PRO A 84 -0.85 -9.40 -6.28
N PHE A 85 -0.96 -10.15 -7.37
CA PHE A 85 -1.98 -9.92 -8.41
C PHE A 85 -3.39 -10.38 -8.01
N ASP A 86 -3.56 -11.11 -6.90
CA ASP A 86 -4.88 -11.53 -6.40
C ASP A 86 -5.62 -10.39 -5.66
N ILE A 87 -5.62 -9.19 -6.22
CA ILE A 87 -5.97 -7.94 -5.53
C ILE A 87 -7.36 -7.96 -4.88
N GLU A 88 -8.38 -8.50 -5.57
CA GLU A 88 -9.74 -8.59 -5.04
C GLU A 88 -9.84 -9.50 -3.81
N ARG A 89 -9.06 -10.60 -3.82
CA ARG A 89 -9.00 -11.52 -2.68
C ARG A 89 -8.32 -10.84 -1.50
N HIS A 90 -7.21 -10.14 -1.75
CA HIS A 90 -6.52 -9.38 -0.72
C HIS A 90 -7.42 -8.31 -0.12
N ALA A 91 -8.08 -7.49 -0.95
CA ALA A 91 -9.00 -6.46 -0.50
C ALA A 91 -10.12 -7.04 0.39
N HIS A 92 -10.69 -8.19 0.00
CA HIS A 92 -11.72 -8.86 0.80
C HIS A 92 -11.21 -9.34 2.16
N VAL A 93 -10.05 -10.03 2.20
CA VAL A 93 -9.47 -10.55 3.45
C VAL A 93 -8.99 -9.42 4.36
N LEU A 94 -8.31 -8.42 3.80
CA LEU A 94 -7.84 -7.26 4.53
C LEU A 94 -8.99 -6.44 5.13
N ARG A 95 -10.14 -6.38 4.44
CA ARG A 95 -11.35 -5.76 4.98
C ARG A 95 -11.90 -6.51 6.19
N TYR A 96 -11.81 -7.84 6.20
CA TYR A 96 -12.20 -8.66 7.34
C TYR A 96 -11.31 -8.39 8.56
N TYR A 97 -9.98 -8.30 8.38
CA TYR A 97 -9.06 -7.97 9.48
C TYR A 97 -9.25 -6.56 10.03
N ALA A 98 -9.68 -5.61 9.20
CA ALA A 98 -9.98 -4.25 9.63
C ALA A 98 -11.34 -4.10 10.32
N TRP A 99 -12.13 -5.17 10.47
CA TRP A 99 -13.47 -5.08 11.06
C TRP A 99 -13.38 -4.65 12.53
N GLY A 100 -13.86 -3.44 12.83
CA GLY A 100 -13.87 -2.86 14.18
C GLY A 100 -12.68 -1.93 14.47
N ALA A 101 -11.70 -1.85 13.57
CA ALA A 101 -10.69 -0.80 13.59
C ALA A 101 -11.32 0.50 13.08
N ALA A 102 -11.73 1.39 13.97
CA ALA A 102 -12.14 2.73 13.59
C ALA A 102 -10.94 3.45 12.94
N TYR A 103 -11.07 3.82 11.66
CA TYR A 103 -10.14 4.68 10.91
C TYR A 103 -8.69 4.21 10.68
N HIS A 104 -8.27 3.06 11.21
CA HIS A 104 -6.92 2.53 10.96
C HIS A 104 -6.95 1.38 9.95
N GLY A 105 -7.08 1.78 8.69
CA GLY A 105 -7.38 0.92 7.55
C GLY A 105 -6.21 0.09 7.04
N THR A 106 -6.55 -0.96 6.31
CA THR A 106 -5.64 -1.79 5.52
C THR A 106 -5.32 -1.20 4.14
N ALA A 107 -5.76 0.04 3.88
CA ALA A 107 -5.53 0.74 2.62
C ALA A 107 -4.04 0.93 2.29
N GLY A 108 -3.18 1.09 3.31
CA GLY A 108 -1.73 1.16 3.12
C GLY A 108 -1.15 -0.10 2.47
N VAL A 109 -1.68 -1.28 2.83
CA VAL A 109 -1.30 -2.56 2.23
C VAL A 109 -1.86 -2.67 0.81
N ASP A 110 -3.12 -2.30 0.58
CA ASP A 110 -3.72 -2.32 -0.76
C ASP A 110 -2.95 -1.45 -1.76
N ILE A 111 -2.58 -0.23 -1.35
CA ILE A 111 -1.75 0.68 -2.15
C ILE A 111 -0.37 0.07 -2.44
N ALA A 112 0.26 -0.56 -1.44
CA ALA A 112 1.56 -1.22 -1.63
C ALA A 112 1.48 -2.43 -2.59
N LEU A 113 0.38 -3.19 -2.58
CA LEU A 113 0.12 -4.26 -3.54
C LEU A 113 -0.05 -3.70 -4.96
N TRP A 114 -0.79 -2.60 -5.12
CA TRP A 114 -0.89 -1.92 -6.41
C TRP A 114 0.47 -1.40 -6.90
N ASP A 115 1.27 -0.78 -6.04
CA ASP A 115 2.64 -0.35 -6.40
C ASP A 115 3.51 -1.53 -6.86
N LEU A 116 3.39 -2.72 -6.23
CA LEU A 116 4.02 -3.95 -6.74
C LEU A 116 3.54 -4.32 -8.13
N ILE A 117 2.24 -4.28 -8.39
CA ILE A 117 1.68 -4.60 -9.72
C ILE A 117 2.22 -3.64 -10.77
N GLY A 118 2.28 -2.33 -10.47
CA GLY A 118 2.89 -1.33 -11.33
C GLY A 118 4.35 -1.65 -11.67
N LYS A 119 5.16 -1.93 -10.64
CA LYS A 119 6.58 -2.30 -10.79
C LYS A 119 6.79 -3.61 -11.53
N ALA A 120 5.98 -4.63 -11.24
CA ALA A 120 6.05 -5.95 -11.88
C ALA A 120 5.66 -5.91 -13.36
N THR A 121 4.79 -4.97 -13.74
CA THR A 121 4.33 -4.80 -15.13
C THR A 121 5.11 -3.72 -15.88
N ASP A 122 6.03 -3.01 -15.22
CA ASP A 122 6.73 -1.84 -15.74
C ASP A 122 5.76 -0.80 -16.33
N GLN A 123 4.66 -0.54 -15.61
CA GLN A 123 3.62 0.39 -16.02
C GLN A 123 3.24 1.31 -14.86
N PRO A 124 2.99 2.60 -15.12
CA PRO A 124 2.40 3.47 -14.12
C PRO A 124 0.94 3.05 -13.86
N LEU A 125 0.51 3.09 -12.60
CA LEU A 125 -0.82 2.62 -12.18
C LEU A 125 -1.97 3.23 -12.97
N TYR A 126 -1.90 4.52 -13.31
CA TYR A 126 -2.96 5.18 -14.08
C TYR A 126 -3.17 4.53 -15.46
N LYS A 127 -2.13 3.97 -16.09
CA LYS A 127 -2.27 3.25 -17.36
C LYS A 127 -2.93 1.89 -17.17
N ILE A 128 -2.58 1.19 -16.09
CA ILE A 128 -3.20 -0.09 -15.71
C ILE A 128 -4.69 0.10 -15.46
N TRP A 129 -5.09 1.20 -14.84
CA TRP A 129 -6.49 1.55 -14.58
C TRP A 129 -7.22 2.19 -15.77
N GLY A 130 -6.59 2.30 -16.95
CA GLY A 130 -7.22 2.81 -18.16
C GLY A 130 -7.28 4.34 -18.29
N GLY A 131 -6.45 5.06 -17.52
CA GLY A 131 -6.35 6.52 -17.54
C GLY A 131 -5.84 7.10 -18.86
N GLY A 132 -6.51 8.16 -19.33
CA GLY A 132 -6.23 8.81 -20.61
C GLY A 132 -5.25 9.98 -20.57
N SER A 133 -4.96 10.56 -19.40
CA SER A 133 -4.08 11.73 -19.22
C SER A 133 -2.94 11.42 -18.27
N ASP A 134 -1.76 11.96 -18.56
CA ASP A 134 -0.56 11.92 -17.69
C ASP A 134 -0.50 13.12 -16.74
N LYS A 135 -1.52 14.00 -16.75
CA LYS A 135 -1.58 15.25 -15.98
C LYS A 135 -2.93 15.46 -15.30
N VAL A 136 -2.88 16.08 -14.12
CA VAL A 136 -4.03 16.53 -13.32
C VAL A 136 -3.75 17.94 -12.83
N ILE A 137 -4.76 18.83 -12.83
CA ILE A 137 -4.64 20.20 -12.31
C ILE A 137 -4.95 20.17 -10.80
N PRO A 138 -3.99 20.49 -9.90
CA PRO A 138 -4.24 20.51 -8.46
C PRO A 138 -4.88 21.84 -8.01
N TYR A 139 -5.42 21.85 -6.80
CA TYR A 139 -5.78 23.07 -6.06
C TYR A 139 -5.04 23.12 -4.72
N ALA A 140 -4.83 24.32 -4.17
CA ALA A 140 -4.18 24.48 -2.87
C ALA A 140 -5.16 24.16 -1.74
N SER A 141 -4.81 23.19 -0.89
CA SER A 141 -5.48 22.87 0.37
C SER A 141 -4.46 23.01 1.50
N LEU A 142 -4.84 23.72 2.56
CA LEU A 142 -4.07 23.92 3.78
C LEU A 142 -4.65 23.09 4.92
#